data_AF-A0A9D9Z178-F1
#
_entry.id   AF-A0A9D9Z178-F1
#
_cell.length_a   1.000
_cell.length_b   1.000
_cell.length_c   1.000
_cell.angle_alpha   90.00
_cell.angle_beta   90.00
_cell.angle_gamma   90.00
#
_symmetry.space_group_name_H-M   'P 1'
#
loop_
_entity.id
_entity.type
_entity.pdbx_description
1 polymer ?
#
loop_
_entity_poly.entity_id
_entity_poly.type
_entity_poly.pdbx_seq_one_letter_code
_entity_poly.pdbx_strand_id
1 'polypeptide(L)'
;MKKYLVVLAIFCALMLLAAGCQTTSSSTTATTQEQTEEEKKAEEGEATKEEQPAFDDENASKLLDEAKLEIAKAEQAGAEEYSSELYREALDLFAQAEKLYQEKKDYATYQQVIEKARATAALAYKESAEKRYIEEKQKINEIISSISTALSFEYYGDSATKADLLIQEADKLKEEGNYTDALLKLEEAKKIYLQIQESYEADKNYVYQEFPKIMDLKEKFTDKNIKAIFSKDYEKFNEMYNDINAAIANKDYKKAKELLQVAYIFGANMLERYNQAVKLISQTEASRYLFEAKQAYEIVKEKEGSLDVDGKLKLKEMEDNILQAEQMLSAEQFNESVEFSKKALKIYLQLILSATNGENKTYVVRLIPQRRDCLWRIAGYPFIYNNPYLWPLIWIANLDIITNPDLIFPGQVLIIPPLPQ
;
A
#
# COMPACT_ATOMS: atom_id res chain seq x y z
N MET A 1 25.70 21.75 18.57
CA MET A 1 25.02 22.81 19.36
C MET A 1 23.86 22.09 20.06
N LYS A 2 23.90 21.81 21.37
CA LYS A 2 23.76 22.67 22.57
C LYS A 2 22.36 23.31 22.71
N LYS A 3 21.77 23.12 23.90
CA LYS A 3 20.38 23.40 24.33
C LYS A 3 19.35 22.40 23.75
N TYR A 4 18.37 21.87 24.49
CA TYR A 4 17.95 22.15 25.88
C TYR A 4 18.09 20.95 26.84
N LEU A 5 17.98 21.25 28.13
CA LEU A 5 18.03 20.34 29.31
C LEU A 5 17.19 21.02 30.43
N VAL A 6 16.90 20.32 31.53
CA VAL A 6 15.90 20.68 32.59
C VAL A 6 14.47 20.31 32.10
N VAL A 7 13.63 19.54 32.80
CA VAL A 7 13.38 19.42 34.26
C VAL A 7 13.62 17.99 34.84
N LEU A 8 14.06 17.93 36.10
CA LEU A 8 14.06 16.79 37.05
C LEU A 8 12.99 17.11 38.14
N ALA A 9 12.37 16.23 38.94
CA ALA A 9 12.49 14.79 39.24
C ALA A 9 11.17 14.34 39.93
N ILE A 10 11.25 13.50 40.99
CA ILE A 10 10.17 13.06 41.92
C ILE A 10 9.29 11.93 41.33
N PHE A 11 8.97 10.82 42.01
CA PHE A 11 9.28 10.32 43.37
C PHE A 11 9.87 8.89 43.29
N CYS A 12 10.63 8.44 44.28
CA CYS A 12 11.05 7.04 44.41
C CYS A 12 11.21 6.63 45.88
N ALA A 13 11.04 5.33 46.15
CA ALA A 13 11.26 4.59 47.41
C ALA A 13 10.40 4.98 48.63
N LEU A 14 9.68 3.99 49.16
CA LEU A 14 9.33 3.90 50.58
C LEU A 14 9.37 2.42 50.97
N MET A 15 10.23 2.08 51.94
CA MET A 15 10.42 0.71 52.45
C MET A 15 10.76 0.78 53.94
N LEU A 16 10.41 -0.27 54.67
CA LEU A 16 10.40 -0.36 56.13
C LEU A 16 11.79 -0.15 56.78
N LEU A 17 11.82 0.45 57.97
CA LEU A 17 12.29 -0.20 59.21
C LEU A 17 11.97 0.63 60.48
N ALA A 18 12.31 0.10 61.66
CA ALA A 18 11.70 0.50 62.95
C ALA A 18 12.73 0.77 64.09
N ALA A 19 12.18 1.14 65.26
CA ALA A 19 12.78 1.26 66.60
C ALA A 19 13.64 2.51 66.94
N GLY A 20 13.56 2.99 68.20
CA GLY A 20 14.55 3.94 68.76
C GLY A 20 14.10 4.98 69.80
N CYS A 21 13.81 4.57 71.04
CA CYS A 21 13.96 5.31 72.31
C CYS A 21 13.89 6.87 72.43
N GLN A 22 12.93 7.29 73.28
CA GLN A 22 13.12 8.06 74.55
C GLN A 22 13.12 9.62 74.67
N THR A 23 12.56 10.02 75.82
CA THR A 23 12.83 11.18 76.71
C THR A 23 12.21 12.59 76.48
N THR A 24 11.39 12.98 77.48
CA THR A 24 11.21 14.34 78.10
C THR A 24 10.66 15.50 77.23
N SER A 25 9.78 16.39 77.71
CA SER A 25 9.16 16.62 79.04
C SER A 25 8.04 17.69 78.95
N SER A 26 7.11 17.73 79.93
CA SER A 26 6.25 18.90 80.35
C SER A 26 5.40 19.65 79.30
N SER A 27 4.12 20.01 79.51
CA SER A 27 3.14 19.80 80.59
C SER A 27 1.72 20.17 80.02
N THR A 28 0.57 20.37 80.70
CA THR A 28 0.23 20.72 82.10
C THR A 28 -1.27 20.36 82.40
N THR A 29 -1.78 20.82 83.56
CA THR A 29 -3.18 20.96 84.03
C THR A 29 -4.22 21.33 82.96
N ALA A 30 -5.51 20.96 83.06
CA ALA A 30 -6.38 20.86 84.26
C ALA A 30 -7.43 19.72 84.11
N THR A 31 -7.74 18.92 85.13
CA THR A 31 -8.69 19.19 86.26
C THR A 31 -10.12 19.49 85.78
N THR A 32 -11.08 18.60 86.00
CA THR A 32 -11.83 18.52 87.28
C THR A 32 -12.31 17.09 87.58
N GLN A 33 -12.41 16.76 88.87
CA GLN A 33 -12.91 15.48 89.40
C GLN A 33 -14.38 15.62 89.83
N GLU A 34 -15.11 14.50 89.88
CA GLU A 34 -15.76 14.13 91.16
C GLU A 34 -16.02 12.62 91.22
N GLN A 35 -16.07 12.08 92.44
CA GLN A 35 -16.36 10.69 92.77
C GLN A 35 -17.49 10.66 93.79
N THR A 36 -18.33 9.62 93.75
CA THR A 36 -18.90 9.05 94.97
C THR A 36 -19.16 7.56 94.78
N GLU A 37 -18.85 6.79 95.81
CA GLU A 37 -19.15 5.36 95.95
C GLU A 37 -20.51 5.19 96.65
N GLU A 38 -21.20 4.05 96.48
CA GLU A 38 -21.46 3.12 97.60
C GLU A 38 -22.10 1.79 97.10
N GLU A 39 -22.32 0.85 98.02
CA GLU A 39 -22.46 -0.59 97.74
C GLU A 39 -23.90 -1.16 97.73
N LYS A 40 -24.02 -2.40 97.20
CA LYS A 40 -25.02 -3.45 97.52
C LYS A 40 -26.49 -3.13 97.18
N LYS A 41 -27.16 -3.97 96.39
CA LYS A 41 -27.34 -5.42 96.64
C LYS A 41 -27.52 -6.23 95.34
N ALA A 42 -27.41 -7.55 95.46
CA ALA A 42 -27.89 -8.48 94.44
C ALA A 42 -29.37 -8.83 94.68
N GLU A 43 -30.15 -8.89 93.60
CA GLU A 43 -31.45 -9.54 93.51
C GLU A 43 -31.58 -10.07 92.07
N GLU A 44 -32.12 -11.28 91.90
CA GLU A 44 -32.15 -11.98 90.61
C GLU A 44 -33.35 -11.49 89.77
N GLY A 45 -33.08 -10.91 88.60
CA GLY A 45 -34.10 -10.42 87.66
C GLY A 45 -33.92 -11.04 86.28
N GLU A 46 -35.00 -11.62 85.72
CA GLU A 46 -35.00 -12.27 84.40
C GLU A 46 -34.45 -11.36 83.30
N ALA A 47 -33.45 -11.86 82.57
CA ALA A 47 -32.91 -11.20 81.39
C ALA A 47 -33.92 -11.32 80.22
N THR A 48 -34.80 -10.33 80.10
CA THR A 48 -35.61 -10.13 78.88
C THR A 48 -34.68 -10.01 77.68
N LYS A 49 -34.81 -10.93 76.72
CA LYS A 49 -34.15 -10.80 75.42
C LYS A 49 -34.68 -9.56 74.71
N GLU A 50 -33.79 -8.68 74.27
CA GLU A 50 -34.16 -7.69 73.26
C GLU A 50 -34.44 -8.44 71.95
N GLU A 51 -35.71 -8.46 71.53
CA GLU A 51 -36.07 -9.04 70.23
C GLU A 51 -35.53 -8.13 69.12
N GLN A 52 -34.69 -8.69 68.24
CA GLN A 52 -34.34 -8.03 67.00
C GLN A 52 -35.61 -7.82 66.15
N PRO A 53 -35.73 -6.69 65.42
CA PRO A 53 -36.92 -6.42 64.63
C PRO A 53 -37.17 -7.51 63.60
N ALA A 54 -38.44 -7.86 63.39
CA ALA A 54 -38.84 -8.97 62.54
C ALA A 54 -38.33 -8.79 61.10
N PHE A 55 -37.58 -9.77 60.61
CA PHE A 55 -37.15 -9.86 59.21
C PHE A 55 -38.38 -10.15 58.34
N ASP A 56 -38.64 -9.27 57.37
CA ASP A 56 -39.84 -9.29 56.53
C ASP A 56 -39.58 -9.86 55.11
N ASP A 57 -40.67 -10.08 54.37
CA ASP A 57 -40.63 -10.56 52.99
C ASP A 57 -39.92 -9.57 52.03
N GLU A 58 -39.89 -8.28 52.36
CA GLU A 58 -39.29 -7.24 51.49
C GLU A 58 -37.76 -7.29 51.55
N ASN A 59 -37.19 -7.36 52.76
CA ASN A 59 -35.76 -7.58 52.97
C ASN A 59 -35.33 -8.97 52.46
N ALA A 60 -36.18 -9.99 52.60
CA ALA A 60 -35.96 -11.31 52.02
C ALA A 60 -35.84 -11.25 50.49
N SER A 61 -36.82 -10.67 49.81
CA SER A 61 -36.80 -10.53 48.34
C SER A 61 -35.59 -9.73 47.86
N LYS A 62 -35.22 -8.67 48.59
CA LYS A 62 -34.07 -7.83 48.25
C LYS A 62 -32.75 -8.61 48.28
N LEU A 63 -32.49 -9.40 49.33
CA LEU A 63 -31.28 -10.24 49.40
C LEU A 63 -31.27 -11.32 48.31
N LEU A 64 -32.44 -11.86 47.95
CA LEU A 64 -32.56 -12.79 46.84
C LEU A 64 -32.12 -12.15 45.51
N ASP A 65 -32.57 -10.94 45.23
CA ASP A 65 -32.25 -10.23 43.98
C ASP A 65 -30.79 -9.69 43.96
N GLU A 66 -30.23 -9.31 45.11
CA GLU A 66 -28.79 -9.01 45.25
C GLU A 66 -27.92 -10.26 44.98
N ALA A 67 -28.33 -11.45 45.44
CA ALA A 67 -27.62 -12.69 45.14
C ALA A 67 -27.73 -13.12 43.67
N LYS A 68 -28.92 -12.99 43.06
CA LYS A 68 -29.10 -13.20 41.60
C LYS A 68 -28.16 -12.31 40.78
N LEU A 69 -27.98 -11.05 41.19
CA LEU A 69 -27.12 -10.10 40.50
C LEU A 69 -25.63 -10.52 40.56
N GLU A 70 -25.13 -10.99 41.69
CA GLU A 70 -23.75 -11.50 41.77
C GLU A 70 -23.56 -12.82 41.00
N ILE A 71 -24.56 -13.70 40.98
CA ILE A 71 -24.54 -14.92 40.16
C ILE A 71 -24.52 -14.58 38.66
N ALA A 72 -25.38 -13.66 38.20
CA ALA A 72 -25.40 -13.21 36.80
C ALA A 72 -24.09 -12.50 36.38
N LYS A 73 -23.44 -11.75 37.29
CA LYS A 73 -22.09 -11.22 37.04
C LYS A 73 -21.06 -12.34 36.87
N ALA A 74 -21.09 -13.36 37.74
CA ALA A 74 -20.19 -14.51 37.64
C ALA A 74 -20.40 -15.28 36.33
N GLU A 75 -21.65 -15.53 35.95
CA GLU A 75 -22.05 -16.10 34.67
C GLU A 75 -21.49 -15.29 33.49
N GLN A 76 -21.72 -13.97 33.47
CA GLN A 76 -21.21 -13.06 32.42
C GLN A 76 -19.68 -12.99 32.37
N ALA A 77 -18.99 -13.19 33.50
CA ALA A 77 -17.54 -13.29 33.58
C ALA A 77 -16.99 -14.66 33.12
N GLY A 78 -17.84 -15.64 32.83
CA GLY A 78 -17.47 -16.98 32.37
C GLY A 78 -17.18 -17.97 33.51
N ALA A 79 -17.85 -17.85 34.66
CA ALA A 79 -17.50 -18.65 35.84
C ALA A 79 -17.73 -20.16 35.70
N GLU A 80 -18.53 -20.63 34.74
CA GLU A 80 -18.60 -22.06 34.38
C GLU A 80 -17.27 -22.61 33.84
N GLU A 81 -16.48 -21.79 33.17
CA GLU A 81 -15.17 -22.15 32.60
C GLU A 81 -14.03 -21.79 33.57
N TYR A 82 -14.08 -20.57 34.14
CA TYR A 82 -12.95 -20.01 34.88
C TYR A 82 -13.00 -20.20 36.40
N SER A 83 -14.16 -20.50 37.02
CA SER A 83 -14.30 -20.68 38.49
C SER A 83 -15.40 -21.70 38.84
N SER A 84 -15.40 -22.84 38.12
CA SER A 84 -16.52 -23.79 38.08
C SER A 84 -16.91 -24.39 39.44
N GLU A 85 -15.95 -24.59 40.34
CA GLU A 85 -16.22 -25.12 41.69
C GLU A 85 -16.97 -24.11 42.57
N LEU A 86 -16.52 -22.85 42.61
CA LEU A 86 -17.17 -21.78 43.37
C LEU A 86 -18.53 -21.40 42.74
N TYR A 87 -18.61 -21.31 41.41
CA TYR A 87 -19.86 -21.01 40.72
C TYR A 87 -20.94 -22.05 41.01
N ARG A 88 -20.58 -23.34 40.99
CA ARG A 88 -21.51 -24.42 41.37
C ARG A 88 -21.90 -24.35 42.85
N GLU A 89 -20.97 -24.10 43.77
CA GLU A 89 -21.34 -23.92 45.19
C GLU A 89 -22.29 -22.72 45.38
N ALA A 90 -22.07 -21.61 44.66
CA ALA A 90 -22.98 -20.46 44.71
C ALA A 90 -24.39 -20.81 44.22
N LEU A 91 -24.52 -21.55 43.12
CA LEU A 91 -25.80 -22.04 42.61
C LEU A 91 -26.49 -23.04 43.56
N ASP A 92 -25.74 -24.00 44.11
CA ASP A 92 -26.26 -24.99 45.07
C ASP A 92 -26.77 -24.29 46.36
N LEU A 93 -26.06 -23.27 46.85
CA LEU A 93 -26.50 -22.46 48.00
C LEU A 93 -27.71 -21.58 47.66
N PHE A 94 -27.72 -20.97 46.46
CA PHE A 94 -28.83 -20.12 46.01
C PHE A 94 -30.14 -20.92 45.89
N ALA A 95 -30.09 -22.12 45.32
CA ALA A 95 -31.25 -23.02 45.24
C ALA A 95 -31.76 -23.46 46.63
N GLN A 96 -30.86 -23.63 47.61
CA GLN A 96 -31.26 -23.88 49.01
C GLN A 96 -31.96 -22.66 49.63
N ALA A 97 -31.47 -21.45 49.37
CA ALA A 97 -32.09 -20.22 49.84
C ALA A 97 -33.47 -19.96 49.19
N GLU A 98 -33.62 -20.14 47.87
CA GLU A 98 -34.91 -20.02 47.19
C GLU A 98 -35.97 -20.96 47.79
N LYS A 99 -35.58 -22.19 48.12
CA LYS A 99 -36.49 -23.14 48.78
C LYS A 99 -36.89 -22.68 50.17
N LEU A 100 -35.95 -22.20 51.00
CA LEU A 100 -36.24 -21.70 52.34
C LEU A 100 -37.19 -20.48 52.31
N TYR A 101 -37.02 -19.60 51.32
CA TYR A 101 -37.89 -18.45 51.08
C TYR A 101 -39.31 -18.86 50.65
N GLN A 102 -39.44 -19.75 49.66
CA GLN A 102 -40.74 -20.27 49.20
C GLN A 102 -41.52 -20.99 50.31
N GLU A 103 -40.80 -21.72 51.18
CA GLU A 103 -41.42 -22.48 52.28
C GLU A 103 -41.75 -21.61 53.51
N LYS A 104 -41.25 -20.36 53.59
CA LYS A 104 -41.42 -19.41 54.72
C LYS A 104 -41.17 -20.00 56.12
N LYS A 105 -40.20 -20.92 56.22
CA LYS A 105 -39.95 -21.69 57.46
C LYS A 105 -38.99 -21.04 58.45
N ASP A 106 -37.89 -20.48 57.95
CA ASP A 106 -36.79 -19.99 58.78
C ASP A 106 -36.03 -18.87 58.05
N TYR A 107 -36.32 -17.63 58.43
CA TYR A 107 -35.69 -16.44 57.87
C TYR A 107 -34.23 -16.27 58.33
N ALA A 108 -33.85 -16.81 59.49
CA ALA A 108 -32.48 -16.70 60.01
C ALA A 108 -31.53 -17.64 59.24
N THR A 109 -31.96 -18.89 59.03
CA THR A 109 -31.22 -19.83 58.16
C THR A 109 -31.25 -19.36 56.70
N TYR A 110 -32.38 -18.82 56.21
CA TYR A 110 -32.43 -18.20 54.88
C TYR A 110 -31.37 -17.10 54.71
N GLN A 111 -31.30 -16.14 55.64
CA GLN A 111 -30.35 -15.02 55.56
C GLN A 111 -28.89 -15.50 55.53
N GLN A 112 -28.55 -16.51 56.34
CA GLN A 112 -27.20 -17.10 56.33
C GLN A 112 -26.87 -17.79 54.99
N VAL A 113 -27.81 -18.54 54.42
CA VAL A 113 -27.59 -19.28 53.17
C VAL A 113 -27.53 -18.34 51.96
N ILE A 114 -28.39 -17.32 51.89
CA ILE A 114 -28.41 -16.37 50.75
C ILE A 114 -27.18 -15.45 50.73
N GLU A 115 -26.73 -14.94 51.88
CA GLU A 115 -25.50 -14.14 51.96
C GLU A 115 -24.26 -15.00 51.70
N LYS A 116 -24.26 -16.29 52.08
CA LYS A 116 -23.19 -17.22 51.66
C LYS A 116 -23.22 -17.44 50.14
N ALA A 117 -24.38 -17.69 49.54
CA ALA A 117 -24.52 -17.87 48.09
C ALA A 117 -23.97 -16.67 47.32
N ARG A 118 -24.36 -15.46 47.74
CA ARG A 118 -23.87 -14.18 47.23
C ARG A 118 -22.36 -14.00 47.40
N ALA A 119 -21.81 -14.31 48.57
CA ALA A 119 -20.37 -14.20 48.83
C ALA A 119 -19.56 -15.16 47.96
N THR A 120 -20.02 -16.41 47.80
CA THR A 120 -19.39 -17.38 46.90
C THR A 120 -19.51 -16.95 45.43
N ALA A 121 -20.66 -16.39 45.01
CA ALA A 121 -20.85 -15.84 43.67
C ALA A 121 -19.89 -14.67 43.38
N ALA A 122 -19.71 -13.75 44.34
CA ALA A 122 -18.79 -12.62 44.22
C ALA A 122 -17.31 -13.07 44.13
N LEU A 123 -16.94 -14.15 44.82
CA LEU A 123 -15.62 -14.79 44.68
C LEU A 123 -15.45 -15.43 43.29
N ALA A 124 -16.45 -16.17 42.81
CA ALA A 124 -16.45 -16.80 41.49
C ALA A 124 -16.37 -15.74 40.36
N TYR A 125 -17.12 -14.65 40.48
CA TYR A 125 -17.03 -13.48 39.59
C TYR A 125 -15.61 -12.93 39.55
N LYS A 126 -15.00 -12.65 40.71
CA LYS A 126 -13.66 -12.06 40.78
C LYS A 126 -12.60 -12.96 40.13
N GLU A 127 -12.59 -14.26 40.45
CA GLU A 127 -11.61 -15.19 39.88
C GLU A 127 -11.76 -15.28 38.35
N SER A 128 -13.00 -15.35 37.87
CA SER A 128 -13.32 -15.50 36.45
C SER A 128 -12.99 -14.23 35.66
N ALA A 129 -13.36 -13.07 36.20
CA ALA A 129 -13.09 -11.80 35.57
C ALA A 129 -11.59 -11.46 35.54
N GLU A 130 -10.81 -11.86 36.55
CA GLU A 130 -9.34 -11.74 36.52
C GLU A 130 -8.70 -12.67 35.48
N LYS A 131 -9.15 -13.93 35.37
CA LYS A 131 -8.68 -14.88 34.34
C LYS A 131 -9.01 -14.38 32.93
N ARG A 132 -10.27 -13.99 32.68
CA ARG A 132 -10.71 -13.42 31.39
C ARG A 132 -9.96 -12.13 31.03
N TYR A 133 -9.67 -11.27 32.00
CA TYR A 133 -8.87 -10.05 31.78
C TYR A 133 -7.46 -10.36 31.29
N ILE A 134 -6.79 -11.34 31.91
CA ILE A 134 -5.45 -11.79 31.50
C ILE A 134 -5.49 -12.36 30.07
N GLU A 135 -6.50 -13.19 29.76
CA GLU A 135 -6.63 -13.83 28.45
C GLU A 135 -6.95 -12.83 27.32
N GLU A 136 -7.84 -11.87 27.55
CA GLU A 136 -8.12 -10.80 26.58
C GLU A 136 -6.91 -9.88 26.37
N LYS A 137 -6.14 -9.58 27.43
CA LYS A 137 -4.88 -8.85 27.28
C LYS A 137 -3.82 -9.66 26.52
N GLN A 138 -3.78 -10.99 26.68
CA GLN A 138 -2.93 -11.86 25.86
C GLN A 138 -3.34 -11.82 24.37
N LYS A 139 -4.63 -11.98 24.06
CA LYS A 139 -5.16 -11.88 22.68
C LYS A 139 -4.80 -10.55 22.03
N ILE A 140 -4.85 -9.44 22.78
CA ILE A 140 -4.41 -8.12 22.30
C ILE A 140 -2.89 -8.12 22.02
N ASN A 141 -2.06 -8.64 22.92
CA ASN A 141 -0.62 -8.74 22.72
C ASN A 141 -0.23 -9.61 21.50
N GLU A 142 -0.98 -10.68 21.22
CA GLU A 142 -0.80 -11.52 20.04
C GLU A 142 -1.10 -10.76 18.74
N ILE A 143 -2.19 -9.97 18.72
CA ILE A 143 -2.48 -9.06 17.60
C ILE A 143 -1.36 -8.05 17.43
N ILE A 144 -0.99 -7.30 18.50
CA ILE A 144 0.10 -6.30 18.51
C ILE A 144 1.40 -6.89 17.96
N SER A 145 1.77 -8.10 18.38
CA SER A 145 2.97 -8.80 17.91
C SER A 145 2.94 -9.01 16.38
N SER A 146 1.81 -9.47 15.84
CA SER A 146 1.63 -9.70 14.39
C SER A 146 1.76 -8.43 13.54
N ILE A 147 1.37 -7.27 14.08
CA ILE A 147 1.42 -5.97 13.41
C ILE A 147 2.57 -5.07 13.91
N SER A 148 3.50 -5.61 14.69
CA SER A 148 4.56 -4.85 15.38
C SER A 148 5.41 -3.96 14.46
N THR A 149 5.66 -4.36 13.21
CA THR A 149 6.31 -3.49 12.21
C THR A 149 5.40 -2.33 11.78
N ALA A 150 4.11 -2.57 11.60
CA ALA A 150 3.13 -1.58 11.18
C ALA A 150 2.96 -0.46 12.22
N LEU A 151 2.95 -0.82 13.50
CA LEU A 151 2.81 0.13 14.63
C LEU A 151 3.98 1.13 14.73
N SER A 152 5.09 0.91 14.03
CA SER A 152 6.20 1.87 13.96
C SER A 152 5.95 3.04 13.00
N PHE A 153 4.90 2.99 12.17
CA PHE A 153 4.59 4.03 11.20
C PHE A 153 3.58 5.05 11.72
N GLU A 154 3.87 6.33 11.49
CA GLU A 154 3.08 7.51 11.90
C GLU A 154 1.57 7.36 11.62
N TYR A 155 1.22 6.79 10.46
CA TYR A 155 -0.17 6.66 10.01
C TYR A 155 -1.03 5.63 10.78
N TYR A 156 -0.45 4.82 11.66
CA TYR A 156 -1.18 4.03 12.67
C TYR A 156 -0.96 4.54 14.10
N GLY A 157 -0.04 5.49 14.31
CA GLY A 157 0.41 5.94 15.64
C GLY A 157 -0.71 6.51 16.52
N ASP A 158 -1.59 7.34 15.97
CA ASP A 158 -2.73 7.91 16.72
C ASP A 158 -3.72 6.82 17.19
N SER A 159 -4.04 5.87 16.30
CA SER A 159 -4.93 4.75 16.62
C SER A 159 -4.32 3.79 17.63
N ALA A 160 -3.02 3.48 17.49
CA ALA A 160 -2.28 2.67 18.44
C ALA A 160 -2.25 3.34 19.82
N THR A 161 -1.86 4.61 19.88
CA THR A 161 -1.82 5.42 21.12
C THR A 161 -3.19 5.45 21.80
N LYS A 162 -4.29 5.57 21.03
CA LYS A 162 -5.65 5.50 21.58
C LYS A 162 -5.95 4.13 22.19
N ALA A 163 -5.52 3.03 21.56
CA ALA A 163 -5.71 1.68 22.09
C ALA A 163 -4.84 1.43 23.34
N ASP A 164 -3.60 1.91 23.36
CA ASP A 164 -2.71 1.87 24.52
C ASP A 164 -3.27 2.65 25.72
N LEU A 165 -3.89 3.82 25.49
CA LEU A 165 -4.58 4.58 26.55
C LEU A 165 -5.79 3.83 27.11
N LEU A 166 -6.57 3.14 26.26
CA LEU A 166 -7.68 2.30 26.70
C LEU A 166 -7.21 1.09 27.53
N ILE A 167 -6.04 0.52 27.24
CA ILE A 167 -5.43 -0.54 28.06
C ILE A 167 -4.95 0.02 29.42
N GLN A 168 -4.44 1.26 29.46
CA GLN A 168 -4.09 1.93 30.72
C GLN A 168 -5.33 2.27 31.57
N GLU A 169 -6.43 2.70 30.95
CA GLU A 169 -7.74 2.84 31.61
C GLU A 169 -8.22 1.48 32.17
N ALA A 170 -8.08 0.41 31.39
CA ALA A 170 -8.46 -0.94 31.79
C ALA A 170 -7.66 -1.47 32.98
N ASP A 171 -6.32 -1.31 32.97
CA ASP A 171 -5.46 -1.74 34.07
C ASP A 171 -5.81 -1.03 35.38
N LYS A 172 -6.07 0.29 35.32
CA LYS A 172 -6.50 1.08 36.47
C LYS A 172 -7.87 0.63 37.00
N LEU A 173 -8.85 0.41 36.12
CA LEU A 173 -10.18 -0.10 36.51
C LEU A 173 -10.09 -1.50 37.16
N LYS A 174 -9.15 -2.34 36.69
CA LYS A 174 -8.87 -3.65 37.29
C LYS A 174 -8.24 -3.52 38.69
N GLU A 175 -7.36 -2.56 38.92
CA GLU A 175 -6.82 -2.24 40.26
C GLU A 175 -7.88 -1.71 41.22
N GLU A 176 -8.87 -0.96 40.70
CA GLU A 176 -10.05 -0.49 41.43
C GLU A 176 -11.10 -1.61 41.64
N GLY A 177 -10.87 -2.82 41.12
CA GLY A 177 -11.77 -3.98 41.22
C GLY A 177 -12.98 -3.96 40.28
N ASN A 178 -13.07 -2.97 39.39
CA ASN A 178 -14.15 -2.83 38.41
C ASN A 178 -13.80 -3.58 37.11
N TYR A 179 -13.86 -4.91 37.17
CA TYR A 179 -13.51 -5.76 36.03
C TYR A 179 -14.48 -5.61 34.84
N THR A 180 -15.74 -5.22 35.06
CA THR A 180 -16.74 -5.07 33.98
C THR A 180 -16.35 -3.94 33.04
N ASP A 181 -16.05 -2.74 33.57
CA ASP A 181 -15.60 -1.62 32.73
C ASP A 181 -14.17 -1.86 32.20
N ALA A 182 -13.31 -2.54 32.97
CA ALA A 182 -11.97 -2.91 32.52
C ALA A 182 -12.00 -3.86 31.29
N LEU A 183 -12.88 -4.86 31.28
CA LEU A 183 -13.06 -5.76 30.14
C LEU A 183 -13.65 -5.03 28.93
N LEU A 184 -14.63 -4.15 29.13
CA LEU A 184 -15.16 -3.28 28.06
C LEU A 184 -14.05 -2.43 27.43
N LYS A 185 -13.13 -1.90 28.24
CA LYS A 185 -11.97 -1.12 27.77
C LYS A 185 -10.96 -1.95 26.98
N LEU A 186 -10.71 -3.20 27.37
CA LEU A 186 -9.93 -4.13 26.55
C LEU A 186 -10.65 -4.45 25.22
N GLU A 187 -11.97 -4.64 25.21
CA GLU A 187 -12.74 -4.87 23.98
C GLU A 187 -12.70 -3.64 23.03
N GLU A 188 -12.76 -2.40 23.57
CA GLU A 188 -12.55 -1.17 22.80
C GLU A 188 -11.13 -1.11 22.19
N ALA A 189 -10.09 -1.42 22.95
CA ALA A 189 -8.70 -1.42 22.48
C ALA A 189 -8.43 -2.51 21.41
N LYS A 190 -8.89 -3.74 21.68
CA LYS A 190 -8.78 -4.91 20.78
C LYS A 190 -9.39 -4.62 19.42
N LYS A 191 -10.56 -3.95 19.39
CA LYS A 191 -11.25 -3.55 18.16
C LYS A 191 -10.40 -2.59 17.31
N ILE A 192 -9.67 -1.66 17.92
CA ILE A 192 -8.79 -0.74 17.19
C ILE A 192 -7.58 -1.48 16.60
N TYR A 193 -6.96 -2.39 17.36
CA TYR A 193 -5.84 -3.18 16.84
C TYR A 193 -6.25 -4.15 15.73
N LEU A 194 -7.45 -4.75 15.80
CA LEU A 194 -8.02 -5.53 14.69
C LEU A 194 -8.21 -4.68 13.43
N GLN A 195 -8.72 -3.44 13.55
CA GLN A 195 -8.86 -2.53 12.40
C GLN A 195 -7.52 -2.14 11.78
N ILE A 196 -6.46 -1.98 12.60
CA ILE A 196 -5.09 -1.77 12.10
C ILE A 196 -4.59 -3.02 11.34
N GLN A 197 -4.81 -4.22 11.90
CA GLN A 197 -4.42 -5.50 11.29
C GLN A 197 -5.13 -5.75 9.96
N GLU A 198 -6.45 -5.55 9.91
CA GLU A 198 -7.26 -5.63 8.69
C GLU A 198 -6.77 -4.65 7.61
N SER A 199 -6.50 -3.39 7.98
CA SER A 199 -5.96 -2.39 7.06
C SER A 199 -4.59 -2.77 6.51
N TYR A 200 -3.69 -3.26 7.37
CA TYR A 200 -2.32 -3.61 7.02
C TYR A 200 -2.27 -4.83 6.08
N GLU A 201 -3.05 -5.87 6.37
CA GLU A 201 -3.17 -7.05 5.51
C GLU A 201 -3.90 -6.74 4.19
N ALA A 202 -4.89 -5.83 4.18
CA ALA A 202 -5.53 -5.38 2.94
C ALA A 202 -4.54 -4.64 2.02
N ASP A 203 -3.72 -3.73 2.57
CA ASP A 203 -2.73 -2.98 1.81
C ASP A 203 -1.60 -3.89 1.30
N LYS A 204 -1.13 -4.82 2.14
CA LYS A 204 -0.18 -5.88 1.78
C LYS A 204 -0.68 -6.76 0.63
N ASN A 205 -1.94 -7.20 0.68
CA ASN A 205 -2.54 -8.01 -0.38
C ASN A 205 -2.66 -7.22 -1.70
N TYR A 206 -3.06 -5.95 -1.64
CA TYR A 206 -3.09 -5.06 -2.80
C TYR A 206 -1.69 -4.89 -3.42
N VAL A 207 -0.66 -4.66 -2.59
CA VAL A 207 0.74 -4.54 -3.05
C VAL A 207 1.19 -5.79 -3.81
N TYR A 208 0.92 -6.98 -3.29
CA TYR A 208 1.30 -8.23 -3.98
C TYR A 208 0.53 -8.49 -5.28
N GLN A 209 -0.71 -8.00 -5.41
CA GLN A 209 -1.50 -8.13 -6.65
C GLN A 209 -1.10 -7.12 -7.74
N GLU A 210 -0.72 -5.90 -7.35
CA GLU A 210 -0.45 -4.82 -8.31
C GLU A 210 1.03 -4.68 -8.70
N PHE A 211 1.98 -5.03 -7.82
CA PHE A 211 3.42 -4.92 -8.09
C PHE A 211 3.90 -5.66 -9.37
N PRO A 212 3.37 -6.84 -9.74
CA PRO A 212 3.69 -7.48 -11.03
C PRO A 212 3.40 -6.60 -12.26
N LYS A 213 2.40 -5.71 -12.20
CA LYS A 213 2.06 -4.80 -13.31
C LYS A 213 3.12 -3.71 -13.49
N ILE A 214 3.81 -3.32 -12.42
CA ILE A 214 4.96 -2.41 -12.50
C ILE A 214 6.18 -3.12 -13.11
N MET A 215 6.37 -4.42 -12.84
CA MET A 215 7.43 -5.21 -13.50
C MET A 215 7.18 -5.32 -15.01
N ASP A 216 5.96 -5.67 -15.41
CA ASP A 216 5.52 -5.72 -16.82
C ASP A 216 5.74 -4.38 -17.56
N LEU A 217 5.42 -3.25 -16.92
CA LEU A 217 5.72 -1.93 -17.46
C LEU A 217 7.25 -1.72 -17.60
N LYS A 218 8.04 -2.06 -16.58
CA LYS A 218 9.51 -1.89 -16.57
C LYS A 218 10.21 -2.74 -17.64
N GLU A 219 9.72 -3.94 -17.90
CA GLU A 219 10.16 -4.83 -18.98
C GLU A 219 9.84 -4.19 -20.34
N LYS A 220 8.58 -3.82 -20.59
CA LYS A 220 8.14 -3.13 -21.82
C LYS A 220 8.91 -1.84 -22.11
N PHE A 221 9.33 -1.09 -21.10
CA PHE A 221 10.12 0.13 -21.28
C PHE A 221 11.56 -0.16 -21.74
N THR A 222 12.07 -1.35 -21.40
CA THR A 222 13.39 -1.83 -21.77
C THR A 222 13.37 -2.37 -23.20
N ASP A 223 12.41 -3.25 -23.52
CA ASP A 223 12.22 -3.81 -24.87
C ASP A 223 11.99 -2.74 -25.94
N LYS A 224 11.12 -1.76 -25.62
CA LYS A 224 10.82 -0.62 -26.50
C LYS A 224 11.91 0.47 -26.45
N ASN A 225 12.99 0.28 -25.69
CA ASN A 225 14.07 1.26 -25.49
C ASN A 225 13.54 2.70 -25.21
N ILE A 226 12.52 2.82 -24.36
CA ILE A 226 11.78 4.09 -24.15
C ILE A 226 12.71 5.20 -23.64
N LYS A 227 13.79 4.84 -22.94
CA LYS A 227 14.85 5.76 -22.48
C LYS A 227 15.45 6.59 -23.64
N ALA A 228 15.50 6.08 -24.87
CA ALA A 228 16.03 6.80 -26.02
C ALA A 228 15.20 8.03 -26.43
N ILE A 229 13.89 8.05 -26.10
CA ILE A 229 12.98 9.16 -26.42
C ILE A 229 12.55 9.93 -25.15
N PHE A 230 12.32 9.22 -24.04
CA PHE A 230 11.78 9.78 -22.79
C PHE A 230 12.74 9.56 -21.60
N SER A 231 14.02 9.88 -21.77
CA SER A 231 15.10 9.63 -20.79
C SER A 231 14.75 10.07 -19.36
N LYS A 232 14.30 11.32 -19.19
CA LYS A 232 13.95 11.90 -17.88
C LYS A 232 12.74 11.23 -17.21
N ASP A 233 11.70 10.90 -17.98
CA ASP A 233 10.52 10.22 -17.44
C ASP A 233 10.85 8.77 -17.10
N TYR A 234 11.67 8.09 -17.91
CA TYR A 234 12.19 6.76 -17.63
C TYR A 234 13.03 6.74 -16.33
N GLU A 235 13.90 7.73 -16.12
CA GLU A 235 14.69 7.86 -14.90
C GLU A 235 13.79 8.07 -13.66
N LYS A 236 12.81 8.99 -13.74
CA LYS A 236 11.82 9.18 -12.68
C LYS A 236 11.01 7.92 -12.35
N PHE A 237 10.60 7.14 -13.35
CA PHE A 237 9.90 5.86 -13.10
C PHE A 237 10.80 4.85 -12.37
N ASN A 238 12.11 4.83 -12.63
CA ASN A 238 13.04 3.98 -11.91
C ASN A 238 13.29 4.44 -10.46
N GLU A 239 13.28 5.75 -10.19
CA GLU A 239 13.29 6.28 -8.81
C GLU A 239 12.06 5.75 -8.04
N MET A 240 10.86 5.92 -8.61
CA MET A 240 9.61 5.43 -8.02
C MET A 240 9.59 3.89 -7.84
N TYR A 241 10.17 3.14 -8.80
CA TYR A 241 10.32 1.68 -8.68
C TYR A 241 11.22 1.30 -7.49
N ASN A 242 12.32 2.03 -7.29
CA ASN A 242 13.23 1.79 -6.17
C ASN A 242 12.55 2.13 -4.83
N ASP A 243 11.79 3.24 -4.77
CA ASP A 243 11.02 3.63 -3.57
C ASP A 243 9.95 2.60 -3.20
N ILE A 244 9.26 2.01 -4.19
CA ILE A 244 8.31 0.90 -3.97
C ILE A 244 9.04 -0.31 -3.38
N ASN A 245 10.18 -0.71 -3.95
CA ASN A 245 10.96 -1.83 -3.43
C ASN A 245 11.46 -1.57 -2.00
N ALA A 246 11.89 -0.35 -1.69
CA ALA A 246 12.31 0.04 -0.34
C ALA A 246 11.12 0.01 0.66
N ALA A 247 9.94 0.48 0.27
CA ALA A 247 8.73 0.39 1.08
C ALA A 247 8.33 -1.08 1.35
N ILE A 248 8.34 -1.94 0.32
CA ILE A 248 8.07 -3.39 0.44
C ILE A 248 9.09 -4.07 1.36
N ALA A 249 10.39 -3.76 1.21
CA ALA A 249 11.45 -4.33 2.06
C ALA A 249 11.29 -3.94 3.55
N ASN A 250 10.84 -2.71 3.80
CA ASN A 250 10.52 -2.21 5.15
C ASN A 250 9.14 -2.67 5.67
N LYS A 251 8.35 -3.40 4.87
CA LYS A 251 6.93 -3.76 5.12
C LYS A 251 5.99 -2.55 5.30
N ASP A 252 6.37 -1.39 4.77
CA ASP A 252 5.53 -0.20 4.70
C ASP A 252 4.54 -0.34 3.53
N TYR A 253 3.58 -1.26 3.69
CA TYR A 253 2.68 -1.65 2.61
C TYR A 253 1.72 -0.52 2.21
N LYS A 254 1.38 0.40 3.12
CA LYS A 254 0.56 1.57 2.78
C LYS A 254 1.31 2.53 1.86
N LYS A 255 2.55 2.90 2.20
CA LYS A 255 3.39 3.73 1.31
C LYS A 255 3.70 3.01 0.01
N ALA A 256 3.95 1.69 0.05
CA ALA A 256 4.15 0.90 -1.16
C ALA A 256 2.92 0.95 -2.09
N LYS A 257 1.70 0.84 -1.53
CA LYS A 257 0.42 0.98 -2.24
C LYS A 257 0.23 2.37 -2.85
N GLU A 258 0.50 3.44 -2.09
CA GLU A 258 0.39 4.82 -2.57
C GLU A 258 1.38 5.08 -3.72
N LEU A 259 2.64 4.68 -3.56
CA LEU A 259 3.66 4.77 -4.61
C LEU A 259 3.31 3.92 -5.84
N LEU A 260 2.77 2.71 -5.64
CA LEU A 260 2.32 1.81 -6.71
C LEU A 260 1.27 2.46 -7.62
N GLN A 261 0.27 3.10 -7.03
CA GLN A 261 -0.81 3.76 -7.76
C GLN A 261 -0.28 4.90 -8.65
N VAL A 262 0.59 5.75 -8.10
CA VAL A 262 1.20 6.85 -8.86
C VAL A 262 2.17 6.31 -9.92
N ALA A 263 2.96 5.28 -9.62
CA ALA A 263 3.90 4.66 -10.56
C ALA A 263 3.20 3.97 -11.74
N TYR A 264 2.09 3.28 -11.49
CA TYR A 264 1.31 2.63 -12.54
C TYR A 264 0.73 3.65 -13.53
N ILE A 265 0.08 4.70 -13.01
CA ILE A 265 -0.51 5.78 -13.83
C ILE A 265 0.60 6.51 -14.62
N PHE A 266 1.71 6.86 -13.97
CA PHE A 266 2.83 7.52 -14.63
C PHE A 266 3.46 6.65 -15.73
N GLY A 267 3.66 5.36 -15.45
CA GLY A 267 4.22 4.40 -16.39
C GLY A 267 3.31 4.12 -17.59
N ALA A 268 2.01 3.92 -17.36
CA ALA A 268 1.02 3.74 -18.43
C ALA A 268 0.96 4.97 -19.35
N ASN A 269 0.90 6.18 -18.77
CA ASN A 269 0.90 7.44 -19.53
C ASN A 269 2.22 7.69 -20.27
N MET A 270 3.35 7.13 -19.82
CA MET A 270 4.61 7.16 -20.59
C MET A 270 4.59 6.17 -21.76
N LEU A 271 4.07 4.94 -21.54
CA LEU A 271 3.93 3.94 -22.59
C LEU A 271 3.00 4.38 -23.71
N GLU A 272 1.89 5.04 -23.37
CA GLU A 272 0.95 5.59 -24.35
C GLU A 272 1.62 6.69 -25.19
N ARG A 273 2.21 7.71 -24.55
CA ARG A 273 2.97 8.77 -25.24
C ARG A 273 4.09 8.21 -26.12
N TYR A 274 4.77 7.15 -25.70
CA TYR A 274 5.75 6.46 -26.53
C TYR A 274 5.11 5.81 -27.77
N ASN A 275 4.04 5.03 -27.62
CA ASN A 275 3.38 4.39 -28.76
C ASN A 275 2.80 5.43 -29.73
N GLN A 276 2.25 6.55 -29.23
CA GLN A 276 1.80 7.69 -30.04
C GLN A 276 2.96 8.35 -30.80
N ALA A 277 4.11 8.57 -30.15
CA ALA A 277 5.30 9.15 -30.77
C ALA A 277 5.86 8.26 -31.89
N VAL A 278 5.97 6.94 -31.65
CA VAL A 278 6.40 5.98 -32.68
C VAL A 278 5.42 5.96 -33.86
N LYS A 279 4.11 5.92 -33.59
CA LYS A 279 3.08 6.00 -34.63
C LYS A 279 3.25 7.26 -35.50
N LEU A 280 3.45 8.43 -34.89
CA LEU A 280 3.65 9.68 -35.62
C LEU A 280 4.95 9.69 -36.44
N ILE A 281 6.03 9.09 -35.92
CA ILE A 281 7.30 8.94 -36.65
C ILE A 281 7.09 8.06 -37.90
N SER A 282 6.52 6.86 -37.75
CA SER A 282 6.24 5.96 -38.87
C SER A 282 5.27 6.58 -39.89
N GLN A 283 4.23 7.29 -39.44
CA GLN A 283 3.31 8.03 -40.30
C GLN A 283 4.02 9.14 -41.09
N THR A 284 4.94 9.87 -40.45
CA THR A 284 5.73 10.92 -41.09
C THR A 284 6.69 10.34 -42.14
N GLU A 285 7.34 9.21 -41.82
CA GLU A 285 8.23 8.51 -42.75
C GLU A 285 7.48 7.95 -43.97
N ALA A 286 6.33 7.28 -43.76
CA ALA A 286 5.47 6.81 -44.84
C ALA A 286 4.97 7.95 -45.73
N SER A 287 4.52 9.05 -45.12
CA SER A 287 4.06 10.25 -45.85
C SER A 287 5.18 10.88 -46.70
N ARG A 288 6.42 10.92 -46.17
CA ARG A 288 7.60 11.42 -46.89
C ARG A 288 7.90 10.53 -48.11
N TYR A 289 8.04 9.22 -47.89
CA TYR A 289 8.35 8.27 -48.95
C TYR A 289 7.30 8.27 -50.07
N LEU A 290 6.01 8.37 -49.71
CA LEU A 290 4.91 8.46 -50.66
C LEU A 290 4.95 9.77 -51.46
N PHE A 291 5.26 10.90 -50.82
CA PHE A 291 5.41 12.20 -51.48
C PHE A 291 6.60 12.22 -52.46
N GLU A 292 7.72 11.60 -52.08
CA GLU A 292 8.89 11.43 -52.95
C GLU A 292 8.57 10.51 -54.16
N ALA A 293 7.86 9.40 -53.93
CA ALA A 293 7.41 8.50 -54.99
C ALA A 293 6.45 9.19 -55.97
N LYS A 294 5.53 10.02 -55.48
CA LYS A 294 4.62 10.82 -56.33
C LYS A 294 5.35 11.86 -57.18
N GLN A 295 6.25 12.65 -56.61
CA GLN A 295 7.06 13.60 -57.40
C GLN A 295 7.90 12.87 -58.47
N ALA A 296 8.45 11.70 -58.13
CA ALA A 296 9.16 10.86 -59.08
C ALA A 296 8.25 10.34 -60.22
N TYR A 297 6.99 10.00 -59.95
CA TYR A 297 6.01 9.60 -60.97
C TYR A 297 5.71 10.75 -61.93
N GLU A 298 5.38 11.95 -61.44
CA GLU A 298 5.07 13.11 -62.29
C GLU A 298 6.20 13.44 -63.28
N ILE A 299 7.46 13.41 -62.82
CA ILE A 299 8.66 13.65 -63.65
C ILE A 299 8.79 12.66 -64.83
N VAL A 300 8.28 11.44 -64.68
CA VAL A 300 8.27 10.43 -65.76
C VAL A 300 6.97 10.50 -66.57
N LYS A 301 5.85 10.86 -65.93
CA LYS A 301 4.54 11.04 -66.58
C LYS A 301 4.55 12.18 -67.60
N GLU A 302 5.22 13.30 -67.29
CA GLU A 302 5.51 14.38 -68.25
C GLU A 302 6.25 13.89 -69.51
N LYS A 303 7.00 12.79 -69.40
CA LYS A 303 7.81 12.19 -70.47
C LYS A 303 7.20 10.93 -71.08
N GLU A 304 5.97 10.56 -70.71
CA GLU A 304 5.29 9.33 -71.15
C GLU A 304 5.25 9.17 -72.68
N GLY A 305 5.12 10.28 -73.42
CA GLY A 305 5.17 10.28 -74.89
C GLY A 305 6.48 9.74 -75.48
N SER A 306 7.59 9.85 -74.75
CA SER A 306 8.92 9.37 -75.14
C SER A 306 9.24 7.94 -74.68
N LEU A 307 8.41 7.34 -73.83
CA LEU A 307 8.60 5.97 -73.35
C LEU A 307 8.20 4.93 -74.41
N ASP A 308 8.94 3.82 -74.44
CA ASP A 308 8.62 2.64 -75.22
C ASP A 308 7.51 1.79 -74.53
N VAL A 309 7.32 0.55 -74.98
CA VAL A 309 6.28 -0.34 -74.43
C VAL A 309 6.65 -0.84 -73.04
N ASP A 310 7.93 -1.16 -72.79
CA ASP A 310 8.40 -1.58 -71.47
C ASP A 310 8.39 -0.41 -70.47
N GLY A 311 8.84 0.78 -70.90
CA GLY A 311 8.76 1.99 -70.09
C GLY A 311 7.34 2.37 -69.69
N LYS A 312 6.35 2.20 -70.59
CA LYS A 312 4.92 2.43 -70.27
C LYS A 312 4.34 1.39 -69.33
N LEU A 313 4.74 0.12 -69.45
CA LEU A 313 4.34 -0.92 -68.51
C LEU A 313 4.88 -0.64 -67.09
N LYS A 314 6.15 -0.26 -66.98
CA LYS A 314 6.79 0.14 -65.72
C LYS A 314 6.21 1.43 -65.14
N LEU A 315 5.87 2.43 -65.95
CA LEU A 315 5.19 3.64 -65.48
C LEU A 315 3.84 3.29 -64.85
N LYS A 316 3.09 2.35 -65.43
CA LYS A 316 1.87 1.83 -64.80
C LYS A 316 2.18 1.05 -63.50
N GLU A 317 3.19 0.18 -63.50
CA GLU A 317 3.58 -0.55 -62.28
C GLU A 317 3.94 0.42 -61.14
N MET A 318 4.59 1.55 -61.45
CA MET A 318 4.86 2.62 -60.50
C MET A 318 3.57 3.26 -59.94
N GLU A 319 2.58 3.52 -60.80
CA GLU A 319 1.24 4.01 -60.43
C GLU A 319 0.51 3.02 -59.51
N ASP A 320 0.48 1.74 -59.88
CA ASP A 320 -0.14 0.66 -59.10
C ASP A 320 0.54 0.49 -57.72
N ASN A 321 1.86 0.73 -57.62
CA ASN A 321 2.58 0.75 -56.33
C ASN A 321 2.27 2.00 -55.50
N ILE A 322 2.14 3.18 -56.11
CA ILE A 322 1.76 4.42 -55.40
C ILE A 322 0.33 4.30 -54.83
N LEU A 323 -0.61 3.77 -55.62
CA LEU A 323 -1.99 3.53 -55.18
C LEU A 323 -2.05 2.54 -54.00
N GLN A 324 -1.24 1.49 -54.02
CA GLN A 324 -1.10 0.59 -52.87
C GLN A 324 -0.49 1.31 -51.66
N ALA A 325 0.54 2.14 -51.84
CA ALA A 325 1.14 2.92 -50.76
C ALA A 325 0.16 3.92 -50.11
N GLU A 326 -0.72 4.55 -50.89
CA GLU A 326 -1.83 5.37 -50.38
C GLU A 326 -2.81 4.56 -49.55
N GLN A 327 -3.24 3.40 -50.05
CA GLN A 327 -4.17 2.51 -49.34
C GLN A 327 -3.57 2.05 -48.01
N MET A 328 -2.32 1.59 -48.00
CA MET A 328 -1.62 1.20 -46.77
C MET A 328 -1.50 2.37 -45.78
N LEU A 329 -1.17 3.58 -46.26
CA LEU A 329 -1.09 4.78 -45.41
C LEU A 329 -2.45 5.12 -44.77
N SER A 330 -3.54 5.03 -45.54
CA SER A 330 -4.90 5.26 -45.05
C SER A 330 -5.40 4.19 -44.07
N ALA A 331 -4.82 2.98 -44.14
CA ALA A 331 -5.08 1.85 -43.24
C ALA A 331 -4.14 1.82 -42.01
N GLU A 332 -3.33 2.86 -41.80
CA GLU A 332 -2.28 2.95 -40.76
C GLU A 332 -1.17 1.88 -40.87
N GLN A 333 -1.05 1.22 -42.03
CA GLN A 333 -0.01 0.24 -42.37
C GLN A 333 1.23 0.96 -42.92
N PHE A 334 1.88 1.70 -42.02
CA PHE A 334 2.95 2.63 -42.39
C PHE A 334 4.19 1.96 -42.99
N ASN A 335 4.58 0.78 -42.48
CA ASN A 335 5.76 0.07 -42.99
C ASN A 335 5.50 -0.44 -44.42
N GLU A 336 4.31 -0.98 -44.65
CA GLU A 336 3.85 -1.47 -45.94
C GLU A 336 3.77 -0.31 -46.95
N SER A 337 3.26 0.85 -46.53
CA SER A 337 3.24 2.09 -47.32
C SER A 337 4.65 2.56 -47.71
N VAL A 338 5.62 2.50 -46.78
CA VAL A 338 7.04 2.77 -47.06
C VAL A 338 7.59 1.79 -48.10
N GLU A 339 7.34 0.49 -47.98
CA GLU A 339 7.87 -0.51 -48.91
C GLU A 339 7.25 -0.40 -50.32
N PHE A 340 5.95 -0.12 -50.46
CA PHE A 340 5.35 0.18 -51.76
C PHE A 340 5.90 1.48 -52.37
N SER A 341 6.11 2.52 -51.57
CA SER A 341 6.74 3.77 -52.01
C SER A 341 8.19 3.56 -52.47
N LYS A 342 8.97 2.73 -51.76
CA LYS A 342 10.33 2.32 -52.17
C LYS A 342 10.33 1.55 -53.49
N LYS A 343 9.35 0.66 -53.73
CA LYS A 343 9.22 -0.03 -55.04
C LYS A 343 8.99 0.97 -56.16
N ALA A 344 8.05 1.91 -55.99
CA ALA A 344 7.81 2.98 -56.97
C ALA A 344 9.09 3.81 -57.24
N LEU A 345 9.84 4.21 -56.20
CA LEU A 345 11.12 4.90 -56.35
C LEU A 345 12.19 4.05 -57.09
N LYS A 346 12.26 2.74 -56.85
CA LYS A 346 13.16 1.84 -57.60
C LYS A 346 12.74 1.69 -59.07
N ILE A 347 11.43 1.70 -59.38
CA ILE A 347 10.92 1.70 -60.76
C ILE A 347 11.25 3.03 -61.47
N TYR A 348 11.08 4.18 -60.79
CA TYR A 348 11.55 5.48 -61.29
C TYR A 348 13.03 5.45 -61.68
N LEU A 349 13.89 4.88 -60.82
CA LEU A 349 15.32 4.75 -61.13
C LEU A 349 15.55 3.86 -62.37
N GLN A 350 14.83 2.74 -62.51
CA GLN A 350 14.92 1.92 -63.74
C GLN A 350 14.49 2.70 -65.00
N LEU A 351 13.43 3.52 -64.89
CA LEU A 351 12.85 4.27 -66.02
C LEU A 351 13.76 5.40 -66.52
N ILE A 352 14.51 6.06 -65.64
CA ILE A 352 15.47 7.10 -66.06
C ILE A 352 16.84 6.54 -66.48
N LEU A 353 17.21 5.34 -66.01
CA LEU A 353 18.50 4.71 -66.34
C LEU A 353 18.44 3.75 -67.53
N SER A 354 17.25 3.34 -68.00
CA SER A 354 17.08 2.43 -69.15
C SER A 354 17.71 2.97 -70.45
N ALA A 355 17.83 4.29 -70.60
CA ALA A 355 18.51 4.96 -71.70
C ALA A 355 20.07 4.97 -71.57
N THR A 356 20.64 4.27 -70.58
CA THR A 356 22.06 4.41 -70.21
C THR A 356 22.82 3.09 -70.30
N ASN A 357 23.90 3.06 -71.08
CA ASN A 357 24.83 1.91 -71.18
C ASN A 357 25.91 1.93 -70.08
N GLY A 358 25.63 2.52 -68.92
CA GLY A 358 26.63 2.75 -67.87
C GLY A 358 26.55 1.71 -66.75
N GLU A 359 27.68 1.13 -66.38
CA GLU A 359 27.74 0.25 -65.21
C GLU A 359 27.58 1.03 -63.90
N ASN A 360 26.89 0.44 -62.93
CA ASN A 360 26.82 0.95 -61.56
C ASN A 360 28.23 0.98 -60.95
N LYS A 361 28.68 2.17 -60.55
CA LYS A 361 29.95 2.33 -59.79
C LYS A 361 29.68 2.14 -58.30
N THR A 362 30.74 1.99 -57.52
CA THR A 362 30.66 2.01 -56.04
C THR A 362 31.47 3.17 -55.47
N TYR A 363 31.03 3.66 -54.31
CA TYR A 363 31.72 4.71 -53.57
C TYR A 363 31.77 4.39 -52.09
N VAL A 364 32.97 4.41 -51.50
CA VAL A 364 33.16 4.26 -50.05
C VAL A 364 33.11 5.65 -49.41
N VAL A 365 32.13 5.89 -48.53
CA VAL A 365 31.97 7.15 -47.80
C VAL A 365 33.21 7.44 -46.94
N ARG A 366 33.77 8.66 -46.98
CA ARG A 366 35.04 8.98 -46.33
C ARG A 366 34.87 9.88 -45.12
N LEU A 367 35.66 9.63 -44.07
CA LEU A 367 35.79 10.54 -42.94
C LEU A 367 36.71 11.71 -43.32
N ILE A 368 36.12 12.82 -43.76
CA ILE A 368 36.83 14.08 -44.05
C ILE A 368 36.45 15.10 -42.97
N PRO A 369 37.26 15.32 -41.90
CA PRO A 369 36.83 16.10 -40.74
C PRO A 369 36.33 17.51 -41.06
N GLN A 370 37.01 18.20 -42.00
CA GLN A 370 36.74 19.57 -42.42
C GLN A 370 35.62 19.69 -43.47
N ARG A 371 35.26 18.59 -44.14
CA ARG A 371 34.32 18.59 -45.27
C ARG A 371 33.65 17.22 -45.45
N ARG A 372 33.04 16.70 -44.37
CA ARG A 372 32.45 15.34 -44.26
C ARG A 372 31.60 14.99 -45.48
N ASP A 373 31.69 13.76 -45.97
CA ASP A 373 30.85 13.30 -47.07
C ASP A 373 29.36 13.27 -46.63
N CYS A 374 28.48 13.69 -47.53
CA CYS A 374 27.01 13.59 -47.47
C CYS A 374 26.52 13.41 -48.91
N LEU A 375 25.31 12.90 -49.15
CA LEU A 375 24.89 12.52 -50.52
C LEU A 375 24.99 13.66 -51.54
N TRP A 376 24.55 14.87 -51.17
CA TRP A 376 24.72 16.11 -51.94
C TRP A 376 26.18 16.36 -52.36
N ARG A 377 27.12 16.14 -51.43
CA ARG A 377 28.56 16.34 -51.65
C ARG A 377 29.20 15.23 -52.46
N ILE A 378 28.70 13.99 -52.34
CA ILE A 378 29.18 12.84 -53.13
C ILE A 378 28.78 13.04 -54.60
N ALA A 379 27.51 13.35 -54.87
CA ALA A 379 27.04 13.73 -56.22
C ALA A 379 27.83 14.91 -56.81
N GLY A 380 28.16 15.90 -55.97
CA GLY A 380 28.95 17.06 -56.34
C GLY A 380 30.44 16.80 -56.64
N TYR A 381 30.96 15.58 -56.53
CA TYR A 381 32.34 15.30 -56.95
C TYR A 381 32.46 15.18 -58.48
N PRO A 382 33.50 15.75 -59.12
CA PRO A 382 33.68 15.69 -60.58
C PRO A 382 33.80 14.28 -61.18
N PHE A 383 34.21 13.30 -60.37
CA PHE A 383 34.33 11.89 -60.77
C PHE A 383 33.08 11.05 -60.46
N ILE A 384 32.05 11.65 -59.85
CA ILE A 384 30.73 11.06 -59.62
C ILE A 384 29.76 11.60 -60.67
N TYR A 385 29.15 12.77 -60.42
CA TYR A 385 28.22 13.42 -61.35
C TYR A 385 28.60 14.86 -61.71
N ASN A 386 29.56 15.47 -61.00
CA ASN A 386 29.85 16.90 -61.05
C ASN A 386 28.62 17.82 -60.79
N ASN A 387 27.54 17.26 -60.26
CA ASN A 387 26.26 17.95 -60.03
C ASN A 387 25.67 17.53 -58.67
N PRO A 388 25.73 18.39 -57.65
CA PRO A 388 25.21 18.07 -56.32
C PRO A 388 23.71 17.74 -56.28
N TYR A 389 22.91 18.28 -57.21
CA TYR A 389 21.46 18.07 -57.24
C TYR A 389 21.05 16.64 -57.62
N LEU A 390 21.97 15.82 -58.16
CA LEU A 390 21.71 14.43 -58.53
C LEU A 390 21.94 13.44 -57.38
N TRP A 391 22.08 13.93 -56.14
CA TRP A 391 22.13 13.09 -54.95
C TRP A 391 20.91 12.16 -54.74
N PRO A 392 19.67 12.48 -55.15
CA PRO A 392 18.55 11.56 -54.99
C PRO A 392 18.74 10.25 -55.76
N LEU A 393 19.51 10.25 -56.86
CA LEU A 393 19.85 9.03 -57.60
C LEU A 393 20.69 8.06 -56.74
N ILE A 394 21.66 8.61 -55.99
CA ILE A 394 22.46 7.84 -55.04
C ILE A 394 21.57 7.33 -53.91
N TRP A 395 20.68 8.16 -53.38
CA TRP A 395 19.77 7.74 -52.30
C TRP A 395 18.84 6.61 -52.75
N ILE A 396 18.15 6.77 -53.88
CA ILE A 396 17.19 5.81 -54.43
C ILE A 396 17.87 4.47 -54.77
N ALA A 397 19.08 4.50 -55.32
CA ALA A 397 19.87 3.30 -55.58
C ALA A 397 20.33 2.54 -54.32
N ASN A 398 20.24 3.16 -53.14
CA ASN A 398 20.67 2.59 -51.86
C ASN A 398 19.55 2.61 -50.80
N LEU A 399 18.27 2.56 -51.20
CA LEU A 399 17.13 2.55 -50.27
C LEU A 399 17.13 1.40 -49.24
N ASP A 400 17.85 0.32 -49.56
CA ASP A 400 18.03 -0.85 -48.69
C ASP A 400 19.21 -0.69 -47.70
N ILE A 401 19.96 0.42 -47.80
CA ILE A 401 21.17 0.74 -47.01
C ILE A 401 21.07 2.15 -46.36
N ILE A 402 20.24 3.05 -46.89
CA ILE A 402 20.08 4.43 -46.43
C ILE A 402 18.61 4.75 -46.15
N THR A 403 18.17 4.50 -44.91
CA THR A 403 16.82 4.86 -44.43
C THR A 403 16.60 6.38 -44.44
N ASN A 404 17.59 7.15 -43.95
CA ASN A 404 17.55 8.60 -43.92
C ASN A 404 18.69 9.18 -44.80
N PRO A 405 18.39 9.98 -45.85
CA PRO A 405 19.40 10.50 -46.78
C PRO A 405 20.45 11.43 -46.14
N ASP A 406 20.16 12.05 -44.99
CA ASP A 406 21.11 12.89 -44.27
C ASP A 406 22.10 12.10 -43.41
N LEU A 407 21.87 10.79 -43.20
CA LEU A 407 22.66 9.93 -42.33
C LEU A 407 23.40 8.84 -43.12
N ILE A 408 24.65 9.15 -43.49
CA ILE A 408 25.60 8.18 -44.05
C ILE A 408 26.88 8.11 -43.21
N PHE A 409 27.50 6.93 -43.14
CA PHE A 409 28.61 6.65 -42.23
C PHE A 409 29.92 6.36 -42.98
N PRO A 410 31.09 6.82 -42.50
CA PRO A 410 32.37 6.47 -43.09
C PRO A 410 32.59 4.95 -43.19
N GLY A 411 33.11 4.49 -44.33
CA GLY A 411 33.27 3.07 -44.65
C GLY A 411 32.04 2.42 -45.30
N GLN A 412 30.87 3.05 -45.27
CA GLN A 412 29.68 2.59 -45.98
C GLN A 412 29.92 2.58 -47.49
N VAL A 413 29.60 1.47 -48.16
CA VAL A 413 29.70 1.32 -49.61
C VAL A 413 28.37 1.68 -50.25
N LEU A 414 28.36 2.67 -51.14
CA LEU A 414 27.17 3.14 -51.85
C LEU A 414 27.25 2.78 -53.33
N ILE A 415 26.13 2.32 -53.88
CA ILE A 415 25.89 2.19 -55.32
C ILE A 415 25.76 3.60 -55.91
N ILE A 416 26.52 3.88 -56.95
CA ILE A 416 26.45 5.11 -57.75
C ILE A 416 25.90 4.71 -59.11
N PRO A 417 24.60 4.92 -59.39
CA PRO A 417 24.04 4.64 -60.70
C PRO A 417 24.66 5.54 -61.78
N PRO A 418 24.60 5.15 -63.07
CA PRO A 418 24.96 6.04 -64.18
C PRO A 418 24.10 7.32 -64.21
N LEU A 419 24.54 8.30 -65.01
CA LEU A 419 23.74 9.49 -65.29
C LEU A 419 22.65 9.16 -66.32
N PRO A 420 21.38 9.56 -66.10
CA PRO A 420 20.38 9.57 -67.16
C PRO A 420 20.83 10.49 -68.31
N GLN A 421 20.46 10.14 -69.55
CA GLN A 421 20.74 10.93 -70.76
C GLN A 421 19.70 12.04 -70.98
#